data_AF-A0A1H2RXC5-F1
#
_entry.id   AF-A0A1H2RXC5-F1
#
_cell.length_a   1.000
_cell.length_b   1.000
_cell.length_c   1.000
_cell.angle_alpha   90.00
_cell.angle_beta   90.00
_cell.angle_gamma   90.00
#
_symmetry.space_group_name_H-M   'P 1'
#
loop_
_entity.id
_entity.type
_entity.pdbx_description
1 polymer ?
#
loop_
_entity_poly.entity_id
_entity_poly.type
_entity_poly.pdbx_seq_one_letter_code
_entity_poly.pdbx_strand_id
1 'polypeptide(L)'
;MAKLNVIIPVADVEINGAKYRKVDRSAQEGDVIRITDEDAPRYVVNGAFYAVDEVDSCGDAQITDEDGDGCDTCNLSFEVYEKVTELAPQQYREVKRKATVGERIRIVDKDRSEDGYENGAEFTVTDAYYGGDLYVNDTQFVLYREYVVLEPVAAETATQPAQPERLRVGEYAKVISVGVIDDSTPESWVKVGDVFEITTDDGSSTPFRGKQVLSGETAWFKAERFVRATDDEVAAAKYALKLGDFKGGGYAVIENPSDDNASTGVRLSKGKYVIVSEFGPEGVRALTIENPDSTTLGFANADALRKVTKEEFDAATAPKPTFEVGDTVKLSLTEGQRPKHGFGEVENGDIGKVASVSNSLITVDFPSQSGWSAKPNELTKLTAEESAEIERNKAEEAAREAERAKWAKIGREVNEFKRGDIVEVMESGSSGYRVGLVDVVTHGDDDVLRLSTGTDRTCPWIVSRRVKLVVPVEQRFDQSA
;
A
#
# COMPACT_ATOMS: atom_id res chain seq x y z
N MET A 1 52.63 -65.30 32.93
CA MET A 1 51.25 -65.62 32.51
C MET A 1 50.60 -64.31 32.09
N ALA A 2 50.25 -64.17 30.82
CA ALA A 2 49.60 -62.97 30.31
C ALA A 2 48.14 -62.94 30.79
N LYS A 3 47.70 -61.82 31.36
CA LYS A 3 46.28 -61.52 31.57
C LYS A 3 45.64 -61.35 30.19
N LEU A 4 44.70 -62.22 29.83
CA LEU A 4 43.83 -61.98 28.69
C LEU A 4 42.83 -60.89 29.08
N ASN A 5 42.90 -59.74 28.39
CA ASN A 5 41.80 -58.79 28.36
C ASN A 5 40.74 -59.36 27.41
N VAL A 6 39.81 -60.14 27.96
CA VAL A 6 38.62 -60.61 27.23
C VAL A 6 37.61 -59.47 27.25
N ILE A 7 37.40 -58.84 26.10
CA ILE A 7 36.23 -57.99 25.87
C ILE A 7 35.10 -58.96 25.52
N ILE A 8 34.16 -59.16 26.45
CA ILE A 8 32.92 -59.88 26.19
C ILE A 8 32.06 -58.96 25.30
N PRO A 9 31.53 -59.42 24.15
CA PRO A 9 30.72 -58.58 23.29
C PRO A 9 29.47 -58.11 24.06
N VAL A 10 29.27 -56.79 24.09
CA VAL A 10 28.08 -56.16 24.68
C VAL A 10 26.87 -56.66 23.87
N ALA A 11 25.93 -57.32 24.54
CA ALA A 11 24.73 -57.84 23.91
C ALA A 11 23.80 -56.67 23.59
N ASP A 12 23.88 -56.15 22.38
CA ASP A 12 22.86 -55.26 21.83
C ASP A 12 21.58 -56.09 21.62
N VAL A 13 20.44 -55.55 22.06
CA VAL A 13 19.11 -56.14 21.89
C VAL A 13 18.27 -55.26 20.98
N GLU A 14 17.51 -55.87 20.08
CA GLU A 14 16.58 -55.15 19.22
C GLU A 14 15.16 -55.30 19.78
N ILE A 15 14.54 -54.17 20.11
CA ILE A 15 13.20 -54.10 20.72
C ILE A 15 12.39 -53.14 19.86
N ASN A 16 11.30 -53.63 19.26
CA ASN A 16 10.42 -52.87 18.36
C ASN A 16 11.16 -52.12 17.22
N GLY A 17 12.22 -52.72 16.67
CA GLY A 17 13.01 -52.15 15.57
C GLY A 17 14.04 -51.09 15.97
N ALA A 18 14.19 -50.82 17.28
CA ALA A 18 15.26 -49.99 17.81
C ALA A 18 16.30 -50.87 18.53
N LYS A 19 17.58 -50.56 18.32
CA LYS A 19 18.69 -51.24 19.02
C LYS A 19 18.92 -50.58 20.37
N TYR A 20 19.10 -51.40 21.40
CA TYR A 20 19.43 -50.97 22.74
C TYR A 20 20.66 -51.72 23.24
N ARG A 21 21.51 -51.04 24.01
CA ARG A 21 22.76 -51.56 24.54
C ARG A 21 22.69 -51.63 26.06
N LYS A 22 23.08 -52.77 26.63
CA LYS A 22 23.15 -52.93 28.09
C LYS A 22 24.16 -51.95 28.70
N VAL A 23 23.74 -51.22 29.72
CA VAL A 23 24.57 -50.26 30.46
C VAL A 23 24.58 -50.56 31.96
N ASP A 24 25.66 -50.18 32.63
CA ASP A 24 25.82 -50.29 34.08
C ASP A 24 25.66 -48.90 34.71
N ARG A 25 24.42 -48.41 34.72
CA ARG A 25 23.98 -47.15 35.35
C ARG A 25 22.50 -47.25 35.74
N SER A 26 22.03 -46.34 36.59
CA SER A 26 20.61 -46.18 36.87
C SER A 26 19.80 -45.86 35.61
N ALA A 27 18.56 -46.33 35.58
CA ALA A 27 17.60 -46.08 34.50
C ALA A 27 17.28 -44.60 34.37
N GLN A 28 16.99 -44.16 33.14
CA GLN A 28 16.55 -42.82 32.79
C GLN A 28 15.30 -42.90 31.90
N GLU A 29 14.53 -41.82 31.86
CA GLU A 29 13.38 -41.72 30.94
C GLU A 29 13.82 -41.99 29.50
N GLY A 30 13.13 -42.91 28.83
CA GLY A 30 13.45 -43.34 27.46
C GLY A 30 14.45 -44.51 27.34
N ASP A 31 15.02 -44.99 28.45
CA ASP A 31 15.69 -46.30 28.49
C ASP A 31 14.66 -47.45 28.46
N VAL A 32 15.15 -48.66 28.27
CA VAL A 32 14.37 -49.90 28.46
C VAL A 32 15.02 -50.71 29.57
N ILE A 33 14.20 -51.24 30.48
CA ILE A 33 14.67 -52.15 31.53
C ILE A 33 14.22 -53.58 31.25
N ARG A 34 15.07 -54.54 31.61
CA ARG A 34 14.73 -55.97 31.62
C ARG A 34 14.61 -56.44 33.06
N ILE A 35 13.45 -56.95 33.43
CA ILE A 35 13.20 -57.44 34.78
C ILE A 35 13.98 -58.74 34.97
N THR A 36 14.77 -58.82 36.05
CA THR A 36 15.58 -60.00 36.39
C THR A 36 15.22 -60.59 37.75
N ASP A 37 14.19 -60.03 38.39
CA ASP A 37 13.70 -60.49 39.69
C ASP A 37 12.97 -61.83 39.56
N GLU A 38 13.50 -62.87 40.22
CA GLU A 38 12.87 -64.20 40.26
C GLU A 38 11.56 -64.20 41.04
N ASP A 39 11.39 -63.26 41.98
CA ASP A 39 10.19 -63.05 42.79
C ASP A 39 9.36 -61.87 42.27
N ALA A 40 9.49 -61.54 40.97
CA ALA A 40 8.74 -60.46 40.34
C ALA A 40 7.24 -60.57 40.63
N PRO A 41 6.57 -59.44 40.97
CA PRO A 41 5.16 -59.44 41.27
C PRO A 41 4.35 -59.85 40.04
N ARG A 42 3.16 -60.43 40.26
CA ARG A 42 2.30 -61.02 39.20
C ARG A 42 1.94 -60.08 38.02
N TYR A 43 2.12 -58.78 38.18
CA TYR A 43 1.83 -57.74 37.19
C TYR A 43 3.08 -57.34 36.38
N VAL A 44 4.25 -57.94 36.67
CA VAL A 44 5.47 -57.76 35.90
C VAL A 44 6.05 -59.13 35.54
N VAL A 45 6.35 -59.33 34.26
CA VAL A 45 6.91 -60.59 33.76
C VAL A 45 8.44 -60.59 33.91
N ASN A 46 8.98 -61.50 34.71
CA ASN A 46 10.43 -61.74 34.80
C ASN A 46 11.01 -62.10 33.42
N GLY A 47 12.09 -61.43 33.04
CA GLY A 47 12.79 -61.58 31.78
C GLY A 47 12.24 -60.71 30.64
N ALA A 48 11.08 -60.07 30.82
CA ALA A 48 10.49 -59.15 29.85
C ALA A 48 11.12 -57.75 29.92
N PHE A 49 10.92 -56.98 28.84
CA PHE A 49 11.48 -55.66 28.66
C PHE A 49 10.38 -54.60 28.71
N TYR A 50 10.57 -53.55 29.49
CA TYR A 50 9.61 -52.46 29.67
C TYR A 50 10.28 -51.11 29.42
N ALA A 51 9.57 -50.20 28.76
CA ALA A 51 10.02 -48.83 28.58
C ALA A 51 9.92 -48.08 29.91
N VAL A 52 10.92 -47.25 30.22
CA VAL A 52 10.89 -46.37 31.38
C VAL A 52 10.11 -45.11 31.03
N ASP A 53 8.93 -44.97 31.62
CA ASP A 53 8.01 -43.86 31.36
C ASP A 53 8.44 -42.59 32.09
N GLU A 54 8.92 -42.73 33.33
CA GLU A 54 9.51 -41.65 34.12
C GLU A 54 10.45 -42.23 35.20
N VAL A 55 11.24 -41.35 35.82
CA VAL A 55 12.03 -41.69 37.01
C VAL A 55 11.55 -40.78 38.13
N ASP A 56 11.18 -41.39 39.24
CA ASP A 56 10.59 -40.66 40.35
C ASP A 56 11.64 -39.88 41.17
N SER A 57 11.19 -39.13 42.19
CA SER A 57 12.09 -38.36 43.05
C SER A 57 13.04 -39.20 43.90
N CYS A 58 12.81 -40.51 44.01
CA CYS A 58 13.65 -41.47 44.72
C CYS A 58 14.68 -42.13 43.78
N GLY A 59 14.55 -41.94 42.47
CA GLY A 59 15.45 -42.50 41.46
C GLY A 59 15.00 -43.86 40.94
N ASP A 60 13.78 -44.29 41.26
CA ASP A 60 13.20 -45.55 40.82
C ASP A 60 12.44 -45.35 39.50
N ALA A 61 12.65 -46.28 38.56
CA ALA A 61 11.99 -46.24 37.26
C ALA A 61 10.49 -46.57 37.41
N GLN A 62 9.64 -45.83 36.73
CA GLN A 62 8.23 -46.16 36.55
C GLN A 62 8.05 -46.79 35.17
N ILE A 63 7.34 -47.91 35.10
CA ILE A 63 7.06 -48.63 33.86
C ILE A 63 5.57 -48.89 33.72
N THR A 64 5.07 -49.02 32.50
CA THR A 64 3.70 -49.47 32.23
C THR A 64 3.71 -50.97 31.94
N ASP A 65 2.85 -51.73 32.64
CA ASP A 65 2.72 -53.17 32.44
C ASP A 65 1.89 -53.55 31.19
N GLU A 66 1.72 -54.84 30.93
CA GLU A 66 0.98 -55.36 29.76
C GLU A 66 -0.52 -55.04 29.79
N ASP A 67 -1.07 -54.76 30.98
CA ASP A 67 -2.47 -54.39 31.17
C ASP A 67 -2.68 -52.86 31.07
N GLY A 68 -1.58 -52.09 30.95
CA GLY A 68 -1.59 -50.63 30.85
C GLY A 68 -1.56 -49.91 32.19
N ASP A 69 -1.28 -50.63 33.28
CA ASP A 69 -1.18 -50.08 34.62
C ASP A 69 0.27 -49.65 34.93
N GLY A 70 0.41 -48.52 35.61
CA GLY A 70 1.71 -48.03 36.06
C GLY A 70 2.27 -48.88 37.20
N CYS A 71 3.54 -49.25 37.10
CA CYS A 71 4.29 -50.02 38.05
C CYS A 71 5.54 -49.26 38.50
N ASP A 72 5.63 -49.05 39.81
CA ASP A 72 6.83 -48.57 40.48
C ASP A 72 7.82 -49.74 40.63
N THR A 73 9.05 -49.55 40.14
CA THR A 73 10.10 -50.57 40.23
C THR A 73 10.81 -50.59 41.57
N CYS A 74 10.31 -49.85 42.57
CA CYS A 74 10.84 -49.90 43.93
C CYS A 74 10.90 -51.35 44.45
N ASN A 75 12.10 -51.81 44.80
CA ASN A 75 12.44 -53.18 45.21
C ASN A 75 12.46 -54.26 44.11
N LEU A 76 12.42 -53.91 42.82
CA LEU A 76 12.64 -54.86 41.73
C LEU A 76 14.09 -54.88 41.28
N SER A 77 14.60 -56.09 41.01
CA SER A 77 15.88 -56.26 40.32
C SER A 77 15.69 -56.19 38.80
N PHE A 78 16.46 -55.32 38.13
CA PHE A 78 16.40 -55.16 36.68
C PHE A 78 17.76 -54.78 36.06
N GLU A 79 17.89 -55.01 34.76
CA GLU A 79 19.00 -54.56 33.92
C GLU A 79 18.58 -53.37 33.05
N VAL A 80 19.47 -52.40 32.83
CA VAL A 80 19.18 -51.19 32.03
C VAL A 80 19.80 -51.29 30.65
N TYR A 81 19.02 -50.90 29.64
CA TYR A 81 19.41 -50.86 28.24
C TYR A 81 19.14 -49.46 27.67
N GLU A 82 20.20 -48.79 27.22
CA GLU A 82 20.10 -47.47 26.60
C GLU A 82 19.88 -47.58 25.09
N LYS A 83 19.15 -46.64 24.49
CA LYS A 83 18.91 -46.65 23.04
C LYS A 83 20.21 -46.34 22.27
N VAL A 84 20.60 -47.23 21.36
CA VAL A 84 21.76 -47.04 20.49
C VAL A 84 21.35 -46.17 19.30
N THR A 85 21.73 -44.90 19.34
CA THR A 85 21.59 -44.00 18.20
C THR A 85 22.75 -44.26 17.24
N GLU A 86 22.52 -44.99 16.15
CA GLU A 86 23.46 -45.03 15.03
C GLU A 86 23.53 -43.62 14.43
N LEU A 87 24.62 -42.89 14.68
CA LEU A 87 24.84 -41.56 14.11
C LEU A 87 24.85 -41.67 12.58
N ALA A 88 23.98 -40.92 11.92
CA ALA A 88 23.97 -40.81 10.47
C ALA A 88 25.37 -40.41 9.96
N PRO A 89 25.81 -40.91 8.78
CA PRO A 89 27.10 -40.52 8.21
C PRO A 89 27.14 -39.00 8.01
N GLN A 90 28.03 -38.32 8.73
CA GLN A 90 28.22 -36.87 8.62
C GLN A 90 28.59 -36.51 7.18
N GLN A 91 27.77 -35.69 6.52
CA GLN A 91 28.04 -35.22 5.18
C GLN A 91 29.06 -34.08 5.23
N TYR A 92 30.05 -34.05 4.34
CA TYR A 92 31.09 -32.99 4.30
C TYR A 92 31.04 -32.28 2.95
N ARG A 93 31.29 -30.97 2.95
CA ARG A 93 31.51 -30.15 1.75
C ARG A 93 33.00 -29.90 1.61
N GLU A 94 33.49 -30.02 0.39
CA GLU A 94 34.88 -29.72 0.05
C GLU A 94 35.03 -28.22 -0.21
N VAL A 95 35.91 -27.56 0.54
CA VAL A 95 36.19 -26.13 0.42
C VAL A 95 37.67 -25.90 0.14
N LYS A 96 37.99 -25.23 -0.96
CA LYS A 96 39.37 -24.86 -1.29
C LYS A 96 39.78 -23.59 -0.52
N ARG A 97 40.37 -23.79 0.65
CA ARG A 97 40.97 -22.74 1.49
C ARG A 97 42.11 -23.30 2.33
N LYS A 98 42.92 -22.42 2.91
CA LYS A 98 44.01 -22.83 3.82
C LYS A 98 43.40 -23.50 5.05
N ALA A 99 43.87 -24.70 5.37
CA ALA A 99 43.46 -25.43 6.56
C ALA A 99 44.20 -24.92 7.79
N THR A 100 43.57 -25.02 8.96
CA THR A 100 44.22 -24.84 10.27
C THR A 100 44.44 -26.18 10.97
N VAL A 101 45.36 -26.21 11.93
CA VAL A 101 45.63 -27.40 12.76
C VAL A 101 44.32 -27.91 13.39
N GLY A 102 44.08 -29.22 13.28
CA GLY A 102 42.86 -29.89 13.76
C GLY A 102 41.73 -29.99 12.74
N GLU A 103 41.79 -29.31 11.59
CA GLU A 103 40.78 -29.47 10.53
C GLU A 103 40.96 -30.78 9.76
N ARG A 104 39.85 -31.30 9.21
CA ARG A 104 39.87 -32.47 8.32
C ARG A 104 40.04 -32.01 6.88
N ILE A 105 40.92 -32.66 6.14
CA ILE A 105 41.19 -32.36 4.73
C ILE A 105 41.09 -33.63 3.88
N ARG A 106 40.91 -33.45 2.57
CA ARG A 106 40.99 -34.51 1.56
C ARG A 106 42.02 -34.15 0.50
N ILE A 107 42.88 -35.10 0.14
CA ILE A 107 43.81 -34.95 -0.98
C ILE A 107 43.04 -35.11 -2.29
N VAL A 108 43.10 -34.11 -3.15
CA VAL A 108 42.39 -34.06 -4.44
C VAL A 108 43.33 -34.01 -5.64
N ASP A 109 44.58 -33.58 -5.44
CA ASP A 109 45.55 -33.43 -6.52
C ASP A 109 46.98 -33.68 -6.03
N LYS A 110 47.28 -34.95 -5.72
CA LYS A 110 48.58 -35.44 -5.26
C LYS A 110 49.70 -35.11 -6.25
N ASP A 111 50.81 -34.60 -5.74
CA ASP A 111 52.05 -34.39 -6.47
C ASP A 111 52.61 -35.72 -6.97
N ARG A 112 53.11 -35.71 -8.22
CA ARG A 112 53.62 -36.92 -8.87
C ARG A 112 54.85 -37.52 -8.19
N SER A 113 55.50 -36.77 -7.30
CA SER A 113 56.69 -37.18 -6.55
C SER A 113 56.38 -37.64 -5.12
N GLU A 114 55.12 -37.61 -4.69
CA GLU A 114 54.70 -37.97 -3.33
C GLU A 114 54.10 -39.38 -3.28
N ASP A 115 54.66 -40.22 -2.40
CA ASP A 115 54.30 -41.63 -2.21
C ASP A 115 53.66 -41.89 -0.83
N GLY A 116 53.60 -40.89 0.05
CA GLY A 116 53.10 -40.99 1.42
C GLY A 116 51.57 -41.00 1.56
N TYR A 117 50.85 -40.56 0.54
CA TYR A 117 49.38 -40.56 0.50
C TYR A 117 48.85 -40.73 -0.93
N GLU A 118 47.54 -40.85 -1.09
CA GLU A 118 46.87 -41.00 -2.39
C GLU A 118 45.73 -39.99 -2.56
N ASN A 119 45.33 -39.72 -3.80
CA ASN A 119 44.11 -38.95 -4.06
C ASN A 119 42.89 -39.63 -3.44
N GLY A 120 42.08 -38.86 -2.74
CA GLY A 120 40.95 -39.30 -1.93
C GLY A 120 41.31 -39.62 -0.48
N ALA A 121 42.59 -39.65 -0.10
CA ALA A 121 42.99 -39.84 1.29
C ALA A 121 42.56 -38.64 2.15
N GLU A 122 42.10 -38.92 3.36
CA GLU A 122 41.64 -37.92 4.31
C GLU A 122 42.49 -37.92 5.56
N PHE A 123 42.81 -36.72 6.04
CA PHE A 123 43.69 -36.53 7.18
C PHE A 123 43.19 -35.40 8.07
N THR A 124 43.61 -35.44 9.33
CA THR A 124 43.52 -34.30 10.24
C THR A 124 44.85 -33.56 10.23
N VAL A 125 44.80 -32.23 10.10
CA VAL A 125 46.00 -31.39 10.06
C VAL A 125 46.71 -31.42 11.41
N THR A 126 47.98 -31.82 11.43
CA THR A 126 48.79 -31.89 12.65
C THR A 126 49.65 -30.65 12.85
N ASP A 127 50.07 -29.99 11.78
CA ASP A 127 50.80 -28.71 11.84
C ASP A 127 50.55 -27.86 10.58
N ALA A 128 50.60 -26.53 10.70
CA ALA A 128 50.34 -25.60 9.60
C ALA A 128 51.57 -24.74 9.29
N TYR A 129 51.98 -24.71 8.02
CA TYR A 129 53.19 -24.01 7.56
C TYR A 129 52.85 -22.75 6.73
N TYR A 130 53.83 -21.86 6.56
CA TYR A 130 53.65 -20.60 5.84
C TYR A 130 53.27 -20.87 4.36
N GLY A 131 52.28 -20.15 3.85
CA GLY A 131 51.80 -20.31 2.47
C GLY A 131 50.52 -21.15 2.32
N GLY A 132 50.13 -21.89 3.36
CA GLY A 132 48.95 -22.78 3.34
C GLY A 132 49.30 -24.26 3.17
N ASP A 133 50.58 -24.59 3.13
CA ASP A 133 51.08 -25.97 3.20
C ASP A 133 50.98 -26.48 4.64
N LEU A 134 50.91 -27.79 4.82
CA LEU A 134 50.63 -28.39 6.11
C LEU A 134 51.29 -29.75 6.31
N TYR A 135 51.32 -30.21 7.55
CA TYR A 135 51.71 -31.58 7.88
C TYR A 135 50.49 -32.41 8.29
N VAL A 136 50.50 -33.67 7.89
CA VAL A 136 49.59 -34.72 8.32
C VAL A 136 50.38 -35.89 8.88
N ASN A 137 49.78 -36.66 9.80
CA ASN A 137 50.44 -37.79 10.47
C ASN A 137 51.80 -37.42 11.10
N ASP A 138 51.92 -36.19 11.60
CA ASP A 138 53.12 -35.59 12.22
C ASP A 138 54.35 -35.41 11.31
N THR A 139 54.44 -36.09 10.16
CA THR A 139 55.66 -36.12 9.34
C THR A 139 55.46 -35.92 7.84
N GLN A 140 54.23 -36.04 7.31
CA GLN A 140 53.99 -35.98 5.86
C GLN A 140 53.60 -34.57 5.44
N PHE A 141 54.31 -34.01 4.46
CA PHE A 141 54.09 -32.66 3.98
C PHE A 141 53.07 -32.64 2.84
N VAL A 142 52.09 -31.73 2.92
CA VAL A 142 51.03 -31.57 1.92
C VAL A 142 50.98 -30.12 1.47
N LEU A 143 51.11 -29.88 0.17
CA LEU A 143 51.06 -28.55 -0.41
C LEU A 143 49.62 -28.04 -0.45
N TYR A 144 49.45 -26.72 -0.33
CA TYR A 144 48.16 -26.05 -0.41
C TYR A 144 47.34 -26.45 -1.65
N ARG A 145 48.01 -26.74 -2.77
CA ARG A 145 47.32 -27.14 -4.02
C ARG A 145 46.69 -28.53 -3.94
N GLU A 146 47.22 -29.43 -3.14
CA GLU A 146 46.90 -30.85 -3.17
C GLU A 146 45.63 -31.19 -2.38
N TYR A 147 45.17 -30.34 -1.48
CA TYR A 147 44.06 -30.66 -0.57
C TYR A 147 42.87 -29.69 -0.65
N VAL A 148 41.71 -30.15 -0.18
CA VAL A 148 40.54 -29.34 0.17
C VAL A 148 40.18 -29.56 1.63
N VAL A 149 39.62 -28.55 2.29
CA VAL A 149 39.11 -28.69 3.66
C VAL A 149 37.73 -29.33 3.61
N LEU A 150 37.54 -30.38 4.41
CA LEU A 150 36.26 -31.04 4.61
C LEU A 150 35.52 -30.33 5.75
N GLU A 151 34.68 -29.38 5.38
CA GLU A 151 33.79 -28.75 6.35
C GLU A 151 32.55 -29.63 6.53
N PRO A 152 32.16 -29.98 7.76
CA PRO A 152 30.93 -30.73 7.98
C PRO A 152 29.76 -29.91 7.43
N VAL A 153 29.03 -30.48 6.47
CA VAL A 153 27.67 -30.03 6.18
C VAL A 153 26.88 -30.49 7.38
N ALA A 154 26.26 -29.55 8.09
CA ALA A 154 25.41 -29.88 9.21
C ALA A 154 24.30 -30.81 8.70
N ALA A 155 24.47 -32.11 8.93
CA ALA A 155 23.36 -33.03 8.98
C ALA A 155 22.53 -32.55 10.18
N GLU A 156 21.32 -32.07 9.92
CA GLU A 156 20.32 -31.78 10.95
C GLU A 156 20.11 -33.05 11.76
N THR A 157 20.91 -33.22 12.81
CA THR A 157 20.78 -34.29 13.78
C THR A 157 20.34 -33.62 15.05
N ALA A 158 19.12 -33.98 15.44
CA ALA A 158 18.44 -33.56 16.65
C ALA A 158 19.38 -33.60 17.86
N THR A 159 19.74 -32.42 18.35
CA THR A 159 20.01 -32.22 19.77
C THR A 159 18.66 -32.17 20.49
N GLN A 160 18.51 -32.99 21.53
CA GLN A 160 17.49 -32.81 22.56
C GLN A 160 17.54 -31.35 23.04
N PRO A 161 16.39 -30.68 23.24
CA PRO A 161 16.27 -29.25 22.99
C PRO A 161 17.08 -28.44 23.99
N ALA A 162 18.13 -27.77 23.50
CA ALA A 162 18.43 -26.47 24.07
C ALA A 162 17.14 -25.65 23.89
N GLN A 163 16.55 -25.19 25.00
CA GLN A 163 15.37 -24.33 24.94
C GLN A 163 15.61 -23.27 23.85
N PRO A 164 14.69 -23.10 22.89
CA PRO A 164 14.86 -22.11 21.83
C PRO A 164 15.20 -20.79 22.49
N GLU A 165 16.27 -20.12 22.02
CA GLU A 165 16.71 -18.85 22.57
C GLU A 165 15.50 -17.92 22.69
N ARG A 166 15.13 -17.62 23.95
CA ARG A 166 13.88 -16.94 24.27
C ARG A 166 13.90 -15.56 23.61
N LEU A 167 12.97 -15.34 22.69
CA LEU A 167 12.82 -14.06 21.99
C LEU A 167 12.69 -12.92 23.00
N ARG A 168 13.44 -11.84 22.79
CA ARG A 168 13.43 -10.66 23.66
C ARG A 168 12.45 -9.62 23.15
N VAL A 169 12.00 -8.75 24.05
CA VAL A 169 11.22 -7.56 23.68
C VAL A 169 12.04 -6.69 22.69
N GLY A 170 11.40 -6.29 21.60
CA GLY A 170 11.99 -5.58 20.46
C GLY A 170 12.48 -6.48 19.34
N GLU A 171 12.52 -7.80 19.53
CA GLU A 171 12.87 -8.75 18.47
C GLU A 171 11.68 -9.12 17.61
N TYR A 172 11.95 -9.63 16.41
CA TYR A 172 10.91 -10.02 15.47
C TYR A 172 10.77 -11.54 15.40
N ALA A 173 9.54 -11.98 15.27
CA ALA A 173 9.13 -13.37 15.35
C ALA A 173 8.26 -13.71 14.14
N LYS A 174 8.55 -14.81 13.46
CA LYS A 174 7.75 -15.34 12.35
C LYS A 174 6.87 -16.47 12.84
N VAL A 175 5.56 -16.40 12.55
CA VAL A 175 4.60 -17.46 12.88
C VAL A 175 4.94 -18.72 12.09
N ILE A 176 5.18 -19.83 12.76
CA ILE A 176 5.40 -21.15 12.13
C ILE A 176 4.20 -22.10 12.27
N SER A 177 3.33 -21.86 13.26
CA SER A 177 2.12 -22.65 13.46
C SER A 177 0.96 -21.80 13.95
N VAL A 178 -0.21 -22.06 13.37
CA VAL A 178 -1.50 -21.58 13.86
C VAL A 178 -2.25 -22.82 14.34
N GLY A 179 -2.76 -22.80 15.57
CA GLY A 179 -3.49 -23.94 16.13
C GLY A 179 -4.83 -23.50 16.67
N VAL A 180 -5.82 -24.40 16.62
CA VAL A 180 -7.09 -24.25 17.34
C VAL A 180 -6.82 -24.45 18.83
N ILE A 181 -7.02 -23.42 19.64
CA ILE A 181 -6.93 -23.49 21.10
C ILE A 181 -8.12 -22.69 21.62
N ASP A 182 -8.96 -23.36 22.43
CA ASP A 182 -9.89 -22.90 23.50
C ASP A 182 -10.45 -21.45 23.47
N ASP A 183 -11.63 -21.23 24.04
CA ASP A 183 -12.57 -20.07 24.00
C ASP A 183 -11.99 -18.68 24.40
N SER A 184 -10.67 -18.51 24.45
CA SER A 184 -9.91 -17.27 24.65
C SER A 184 -8.93 -17.00 23.48
N THR A 185 -9.47 -16.94 22.26
CA THR A 185 -8.77 -16.81 20.97
C THR A 185 -7.82 -15.59 20.83
N PRO A 186 -6.62 -15.76 20.25
CA PRO A 186 -6.10 -14.83 19.26
C PRO A 186 -6.67 -15.23 17.89
N GLU A 187 -7.88 -14.71 17.67
CA GLU A 187 -8.56 -14.27 16.44
C GLU A 187 -8.12 -14.83 15.06
N SER A 188 -9.10 -15.17 14.22
CA SER A 188 -9.00 -15.85 12.91
C SER A 188 -8.19 -15.15 11.80
N TRP A 189 -7.39 -14.11 12.11
CA TRP A 189 -6.64 -13.30 11.14
C TRP A 189 -5.14 -13.59 11.10
N VAL A 190 -4.56 -14.23 12.14
CA VAL A 190 -3.12 -14.58 12.16
C VAL A 190 -2.85 -15.78 11.25
N LYS A 191 -1.81 -15.68 10.41
CA LYS A 191 -1.43 -16.70 9.44
C LYS A 191 0.01 -17.16 9.65
N VAL A 192 0.28 -18.42 9.28
CA VAL A 192 1.66 -18.92 9.19
C VAL A 192 2.43 -18.06 8.21
N GLY A 193 3.63 -17.62 8.60
CA GLY A 193 4.48 -16.70 7.85
C GLY A 193 4.35 -15.23 8.27
N ASP A 194 3.35 -14.86 9.07
CA ASP A 194 3.23 -13.48 9.56
C ASP A 194 4.41 -13.11 10.48
N VAL A 195 4.86 -11.86 10.38
CA VAL A 195 5.95 -11.32 11.19
C VAL A 195 5.40 -10.37 12.24
N PHE A 196 5.79 -10.61 13.49
CA PHE A 196 5.41 -9.83 14.67
C PHE A 196 6.64 -9.24 15.35
N GLU A 197 6.54 -8.00 15.82
CA GLU A 197 7.47 -7.43 16.80
C GLU A 197 7.05 -7.85 18.21
N ILE A 198 7.96 -8.43 18.99
CA ILE A 198 7.68 -8.81 20.38
C ILE A 198 7.67 -7.54 21.23
N THR A 199 6.49 -7.17 21.74
CA THR A 199 6.28 -5.95 22.55
C THR A 199 6.27 -6.22 24.05
N THR A 200 5.99 -7.46 24.47
CA THR A 200 5.96 -7.84 25.89
C THR A 200 6.32 -9.30 26.05
N ASP A 201 6.99 -9.60 27.15
CA ASP A 201 7.32 -10.94 27.62
C ASP A 201 7.05 -11.03 29.12
N ASP A 202 5.97 -11.73 29.52
CA ASP A 202 5.51 -11.76 30.92
C ASP A 202 5.86 -13.05 31.70
N GLY A 203 6.46 -14.04 31.03
CA GLY A 203 6.84 -15.31 31.66
C GLY A 203 5.70 -16.28 31.96
N SER A 204 4.48 -15.99 31.52
CA SER A 204 3.34 -16.91 31.62
C SER A 204 3.44 -18.09 30.64
N SER A 205 2.45 -18.99 30.65
CA SER A 205 2.33 -20.07 29.68
C SER A 205 2.06 -19.59 28.25
N THR A 206 1.69 -18.30 28.08
CA THR A 206 1.50 -17.63 26.79
C THR A 206 2.24 -16.28 26.83
N PRO A 207 3.59 -16.30 26.90
CA PRO A 207 4.33 -15.18 27.47
C PRO A 207 4.50 -13.98 26.55
N PHE A 208 4.35 -14.17 25.23
CA PHE A 208 4.72 -13.17 24.25
C PHE A 208 3.52 -12.39 23.73
N ARG A 209 3.58 -11.07 23.85
CA ARG A 209 2.68 -10.15 23.15
C ARG A 209 3.35 -9.60 21.91
N GLY A 210 2.84 -9.97 20.75
CA GLY A 210 3.34 -9.49 19.46
C GLY A 210 2.50 -8.34 18.90
N LYS A 211 3.13 -7.43 18.15
CA LYS A 211 2.47 -6.48 17.24
C LYS A 211 2.77 -6.89 15.80
N GLN A 212 1.76 -7.21 15.00
CA GLN A 212 1.94 -7.64 13.61
C GLN A 212 2.52 -6.47 12.81
N VAL A 213 3.56 -6.73 12.00
CA VAL A 213 4.20 -5.69 11.19
C VAL A 213 3.26 -5.13 10.13
N LEU A 214 2.36 -5.95 9.57
CA LEU A 214 1.49 -5.57 8.45
C LEU A 214 0.26 -4.76 8.86
N SER A 215 -0.44 -5.14 9.93
CA SER A 215 -1.67 -4.47 10.37
C SER A 215 -1.45 -3.54 11.57
N GLY A 216 -0.39 -3.78 12.34
CA GLY A 216 -0.21 -3.17 13.66
C GLY A 216 -1.09 -3.78 14.75
N GLU A 217 -1.90 -4.80 14.45
CA GLU A 217 -2.73 -5.51 15.42
C GLU A 217 -1.87 -6.31 16.41
N THR A 218 -2.37 -6.50 17.62
CA THR A 218 -1.62 -7.12 18.71
C THR A 218 -2.30 -8.38 19.23
N ALA A 219 -1.52 -9.41 19.53
CA ALA A 219 -2.02 -10.66 20.07
C ALA A 219 -1.01 -11.33 21.01
N TRP A 220 -1.51 -12.23 21.86
CA TRP A 220 -0.73 -13.04 22.78
C TRP A 220 -0.49 -14.44 22.23
N PHE A 221 0.70 -14.99 22.48
CA PHE A 221 1.13 -16.22 21.84
C PHE A 221 2.07 -17.05 22.71
N LYS A 222 2.04 -18.36 22.50
CA LYS A 222 3.00 -19.32 23.06
C LYS A 222 4.33 -19.24 22.32
N ALA A 223 5.43 -19.46 23.04
CA ALA A 223 6.79 -19.45 22.46
C ALA A 223 6.96 -20.40 21.26
N GLU A 224 6.35 -21.58 21.34
CA GLU A 224 6.42 -22.64 20.32
C GLU A 224 5.79 -22.26 18.96
N ARG A 225 4.98 -21.19 18.91
CA ARG A 225 4.32 -20.76 17.66
C ARG A 225 5.21 -19.90 16.77
N PHE A 226 6.38 -19.50 17.27
CA PHE A 226 7.27 -18.59 16.58
C PHE A 226 8.69 -19.10 16.50
N VAL A 227 9.36 -18.62 15.46
CA VAL A 227 10.82 -18.61 15.36
C VAL A 227 11.29 -17.17 15.21
N ARG A 228 12.55 -16.89 15.52
CA ARG A 228 13.16 -15.60 15.22
C ARG A 228 13.01 -15.32 13.72
N ALA A 229 12.42 -14.17 13.37
CA ALA A 229 12.34 -13.73 11.98
C ALA A 229 13.73 -13.27 11.51
N THR A 230 14.08 -13.58 10.27
CA THR A 230 15.32 -13.06 9.67
C THR A 230 15.17 -11.58 9.31
N ASP A 231 16.30 -10.86 9.17
CA ASP A 231 16.28 -9.46 8.75
C ASP A 231 15.57 -9.29 7.39
N ASP A 232 15.73 -10.27 6.48
CA ASP A 232 15.05 -10.30 5.18
C ASP A 232 13.53 -10.46 5.32
N GLU A 233 13.06 -11.32 6.23
CA GLU A 233 11.62 -11.52 6.50
C GLU A 233 11.00 -10.27 7.12
N VAL A 234 11.71 -9.62 8.03
CA VAL A 234 11.29 -8.34 8.63
C VAL A 234 11.25 -7.24 7.57
N ALA A 235 12.26 -7.17 6.70
CA ALA A 235 12.30 -6.21 5.60
C ALA A 235 11.15 -6.44 4.62
N ALA A 236 10.87 -7.69 4.26
CA ALA A 236 9.75 -8.05 3.39
C ALA A 236 8.39 -7.68 4.01
N ALA A 237 8.20 -7.93 5.30
CA ALA A 237 6.96 -7.56 6.01
C ALA A 237 6.78 -6.03 6.09
N LYS A 238 7.85 -5.28 6.39
CA LYS A 238 7.83 -3.80 6.40
C LYS A 238 7.58 -3.22 5.01
N TYR A 239 8.13 -3.85 3.97
CA TYR A 239 7.86 -3.46 2.60
C TYR A 239 6.40 -3.71 2.21
N ALA A 240 5.84 -4.87 2.59
CA ALA A 240 4.43 -5.20 2.36
C ALA A 240 3.49 -4.18 3.03
N LEU A 241 3.82 -3.70 4.24
CA LEU A 241 3.09 -2.62 4.90
C LEU A 241 3.09 -1.32 4.06
N LYS A 242 4.24 -0.91 3.53
CA LYS A 242 4.34 0.27 2.66
C LYS A 242 3.52 0.13 1.37
N LEU A 243 3.38 -1.11 0.86
CA LEU A 243 2.62 -1.43 -0.34
C LEU A 243 1.10 -1.42 -0.07
N GLY A 244 0.68 -1.92 1.10
CA GLY A 244 -0.71 -2.04 1.51
C GLY A 244 -1.59 -2.73 0.45
N ASP A 245 -2.77 -2.17 0.22
CA ASP A 245 -3.73 -2.68 -0.77
C ASP A 245 -3.32 -2.44 -2.24
N PHE A 246 -2.19 -1.78 -2.49
CA PHE A 246 -1.70 -1.45 -3.84
C PHE A 246 -0.71 -2.48 -4.40
N LYS A 247 -0.68 -3.69 -3.83
CA LYS A 247 0.00 -4.82 -4.45
C LYS A 247 -0.57 -5.08 -5.85
N GLY A 248 0.29 -5.07 -6.86
CA GLY A 248 -0.07 -5.12 -8.28
C GLY A 248 -0.46 -3.78 -8.90
N GLY A 249 -0.31 -2.67 -8.17
CA GLY A 249 -0.71 -1.34 -8.60
C GLY A 249 -2.22 -1.09 -8.49
N GLY A 250 -2.67 0.01 -9.08
CA GLY A 250 -4.08 0.37 -9.13
C GLY A 250 -4.33 1.87 -9.26
N TYR A 251 -5.49 2.30 -8.76
CA TYR A 251 -5.93 3.69 -8.80
C TYR A 251 -6.17 4.18 -7.38
N ALA A 252 -5.80 5.43 -7.11
CA ALA A 252 -5.97 6.02 -5.80
C ALA A 252 -6.37 7.49 -5.86
N VAL A 253 -6.87 7.99 -4.74
CA VAL A 253 -6.87 9.42 -4.42
C VAL A 253 -5.85 9.69 -3.31
N ILE A 254 -5.12 10.79 -3.40
CA ILE A 254 -4.17 11.22 -2.37
C ILE A 254 -4.95 11.80 -1.19
N GLU A 255 -4.79 11.26 0.02
CA GLU A 255 -5.54 11.70 1.20
C GLU A 255 -4.68 12.35 2.29
N ASN A 256 -3.50 11.80 2.54
CA ASN A 256 -2.65 12.24 3.65
C ASN A 256 -1.17 12.41 3.22
N PRO A 257 -0.85 13.38 2.34
CA PRO A 257 0.52 13.56 1.88
C PRO A 257 1.37 14.27 2.95
N SER A 258 2.32 13.57 3.56
CA SER A 258 3.34 14.10 4.48
C SER A 258 4.73 13.60 4.09
N ASP A 259 5.80 14.24 4.60
CA ASP A 259 7.19 13.81 4.35
C ASP A 259 7.42 12.35 4.78
N ASP A 260 6.69 11.85 5.77
CA ASP A 260 6.83 10.48 6.28
C ASP A 260 6.31 9.43 5.29
N ASN A 261 5.26 9.76 4.53
CA ASN A 261 4.55 8.79 3.70
C ASN A 261 4.50 9.13 2.20
N ALA A 262 4.88 10.34 1.81
CA ALA A 262 4.83 10.82 0.43
C ALA A 262 5.95 11.83 0.13
N SER A 263 6.45 11.86 -1.11
CA SER A 263 7.47 12.85 -1.52
C SER A 263 6.88 14.25 -1.51
N THR A 264 7.03 14.97 -0.41
CA THR A 264 6.72 16.39 -0.31
C THR A 264 7.81 17.18 -1.03
N GLY A 265 7.38 18.09 -1.89
CA GLY A 265 8.26 18.82 -2.82
C GLY A 265 7.89 18.65 -4.29
N VAL A 266 7.22 17.55 -4.66
CA VAL A 266 6.72 17.33 -6.03
C VAL A 266 5.20 17.16 -6.03
N ARG A 267 4.44 18.27 -6.08
CA ARG A 267 3.06 18.37 -6.62
C ARG A 267 1.97 17.38 -6.12
N LEU A 268 2.22 16.56 -5.10
CA LEU A 268 1.26 15.66 -4.46
C LEU A 268 0.35 16.49 -3.56
N SER A 269 -0.84 16.83 -4.06
CA SER A 269 -1.86 17.54 -3.28
C SER A 269 -3.00 16.60 -2.93
N LYS A 270 -3.51 16.73 -1.71
CA LYS A 270 -4.70 16.02 -1.26
C LYS A 270 -5.86 16.19 -2.25
N GLY A 271 -6.61 15.12 -2.49
CA GLY A 271 -7.78 15.09 -3.39
C GLY A 271 -7.48 14.81 -4.85
N LYS A 272 -6.21 14.64 -5.25
CA LYS A 272 -5.86 14.26 -6.63
C LYS A 272 -6.01 12.76 -6.87
N TYR A 273 -6.59 12.42 -8.02
CA TYR A 273 -6.67 11.06 -8.55
C TYR A 273 -5.40 10.71 -9.31
N VAL A 274 -4.83 9.53 -9.01
CA VAL A 274 -3.53 9.10 -9.51
C VAL A 274 -3.52 7.62 -9.85
N ILE A 275 -2.60 7.25 -10.74
CA ILE A 275 -2.25 5.86 -11.05
C ILE A 275 -1.11 5.46 -10.11
N VAL A 276 -1.20 4.26 -9.56
CA VAL A 276 -0.26 3.73 -8.59
C VAL A 276 0.41 2.48 -9.15
N SER A 277 1.73 2.44 -9.11
CA SER A 277 2.55 1.33 -9.57
C SER A 277 3.60 0.97 -8.51
N GLU A 278 4.06 -0.28 -8.48
CA GLU A 278 5.13 -0.67 -7.56
C GLU A 278 6.48 -0.08 -8.00
N PHE A 279 7.25 0.43 -7.04
CA PHE A 279 8.60 0.95 -7.28
C PHE A 279 9.71 -0.08 -6.94
N GLY A 280 9.41 -1.06 -6.10
CA GLY A 280 10.34 -2.09 -5.64
C GLY A 280 10.86 -1.90 -4.20
N PRO A 281 11.52 -2.93 -3.62
CA PRO A 281 11.88 -2.99 -2.20
C PRO A 281 12.99 -2.04 -1.76
N GLU A 282 13.79 -1.54 -2.69
CA GLU A 282 14.96 -0.69 -2.41
C GLU A 282 14.62 0.80 -2.22
N GLY A 283 13.37 1.20 -2.45
CA GLY A 283 12.93 2.59 -2.33
C GLY A 283 12.67 3.04 -0.88
N VAL A 284 12.90 4.34 -0.60
CA VAL A 284 12.41 4.99 0.64
C VAL A 284 10.89 4.76 0.79
N ARG A 285 10.19 4.74 -0.34
CA ARG A 285 8.76 4.46 -0.48
C ARG A 285 8.52 3.35 -1.49
N ALA A 286 7.41 2.64 -1.32
CA ALA A 286 7.13 1.43 -2.10
C ALA A 286 6.36 1.67 -3.42
N LEU A 287 5.68 2.81 -3.55
CA LEU A 287 4.78 3.09 -4.67
C LEU A 287 5.25 4.29 -5.48
N THR A 288 5.18 4.17 -6.79
CA THR A 288 5.26 5.27 -7.76
C THR A 288 3.86 5.83 -7.99
N ILE A 289 3.76 7.15 -8.02
CA ILE A 289 2.52 7.89 -8.22
C ILE A 289 2.61 8.63 -9.56
N GLU A 290 1.62 8.43 -10.41
CA GLU A 290 1.54 9.01 -11.75
C GLU A 290 0.23 9.77 -11.95
N ASN A 291 0.29 10.81 -12.77
CA ASN A 291 -0.89 11.47 -13.28
C ASN A 291 -1.69 10.54 -14.21
N PRO A 292 -2.96 10.85 -14.49
CA PRO A 292 -3.74 10.17 -15.53
C PRO A 292 -3.11 10.23 -16.93
N ASP A 293 -2.24 11.21 -17.18
CA ASP A 293 -1.45 11.34 -18.43
C ASP A 293 -0.14 10.54 -18.41
N SER A 294 0.05 9.64 -17.44
CA SER A 294 1.24 8.81 -17.21
C SER A 294 2.52 9.60 -16.90
N THR A 295 2.42 10.87 -16.54
CA THR A 295 3.58 11.62 -16.03
C THR A 295 3.79 11.29 -14.56
N THR A 296 4.99 10.80 -14.21
CA THR A 296 5.35 10.53 -12.81
C THR A 296 5.28 11.79 -11.96
N LEU A 297 4.48 11.72 -10.89
CA LEU A 297 4.28 12.76 -9.89
C LEU A 297 5.26 12.63 -8.72
N GLY A 298 5.60 11.41 -8.31
CA GLY A 298 6.48 11.18 -7.18
C GLY A 298 6.33 9.77 -6.59
N PHE A 299 6.64 9.65 -5.30
CA PHE A 299 6.62 8.38 -4.58
C PHE A 299 5.78 8.49 -3.31
N ALA A 300 5.07 7.42 -2.95
CA ALA A 300 4.25 7.34 -1.75
C ALA A 300 4.26 5.93 -1.15
N ASN A 301 3.81 5.82 0.10
CA ASN A 301 3.39 4.60 0.75
C ASN A 301 1.86 4.53 0.75
N ALA A 302 1.30 3.34 1.01
CA ALA A 302 -0.14 3.11 0.97
C ALA A 302 -0.95 3.99 1.94
N ASP A 303 -0.36 4.37 3.08
CA ASP A 303 -0.98 5.23 4.10
C ASP A 303 -1.16 6.69 3.67
N ALA A 304 -0.57 7.11 2.54
CA ALA A 304 -0.84 8.41 1.92
C ALA A 304 -2.11 8.42 1.04
N LEU A 305 -2.68 7.24 0.76
CA LEU A 305 -3.60 7.00 -0.36
C LEU A 305 -4.89 6.30 0.09
N ARG A 306 -6.00 6.61 -0.58
CA ARG A 306 -7.22 5.79 -0.56
C ARG A 306 -7.39 5.11 -1.91
N LYS A 307 -7.53 3.78 -1.89
CA LYS A 307 -7.78 2.97 -3.08
C LYS A 307 -9.14 3.32 -3.67
N VAL A 308 -9.20 3.49 -4.98
CA VAL A 308 -10.45 3.74 -5.73
C VAL A 308 -10.62 2.68 -6.80
N THR A 309 -11.86 2.47 -7.21
CA THR A 309 -12.15 1.60 -8.36
C THR A 309 -11.70 2.28 -9.65
N LYS A 310 -11.51 1.49 -10.70
CA LYS A 310 -11.19 2.05 -12.02
C LYS A 310 -12.32 2.94 -12.51
N GLU A 311 -13.56 2.58 -12.23
CA GLU A 311 -14.76 3.33 -12.61
C GLU A 311 -14.83 4.69 -11.89
N GLU A 312 -14.53 4.73 -10.59
CA GLU A 312 -14.45 5.99 -9.82
C GLU A 312 -13.31 6.88 -10.34
N PHE A 313 -12.14 6.27 -10.60
CA PHE A 313 -11.00 6.98 -11.19
C PHE A 313 -11.33 7.54 -12.57
N ASP A 314 -11.88 6.71 -13.46
CA ASP A 314 -12.26 7.09 -14.82
C ASP A 314 -13.35 8.16 -14.77
N ALA A 315 -14.34 8.09 -13.88
CA ALA A 315 -15.35 9.15 -13.73
C ALA A 315 -14.76 10.48 -13.24
N ALA A 316 -13.80 10.43 -12.31
CA ALA A 316 -13.16 11.62 -11.75
C ALA A 316 -12.10 12.24 -12.67
N THR A 317 -11.47 11.41 -13.51
CA THR A 317 -10.39 11.81 -14.45
C THR A 317 -10.86 11.87 -15.90
N ALA A 318 -12.12 11.49 -16.16
CA ALA A 318 -12.72 11.55 -17.48
C ALA A 318 -12.52 12.94 -18.07
N PRO A 319 -12.11 13.03 -19.34
CA PRO A 319 -12.26 14.27 -20.06
C PRO A 319 -13.74 14.67 -20.00
N LYS A 320 -14.02 15.84 -19.42
CA LYS A 320 -15.36 16.45 -19.39
C LYS A 320 -15.96 16.50 -20.81
N PRO A 321 -17.31 16.47 -20.90
CA PRO A 321 -18.10 15.52 -21.69
C PRO A 321 -17.85 15.52 -23.20
N THR A 322 -18.20 14.40 -23.82
CA THR A 322 -18.25 14.18 -25.28
C THR A 322 -19.30 15.10 -25.89
N PHE A 323 -18.85 16.03 -26.73
CA PHE A 323 -19.70 16.94 -27.47
C PHE A 323 -20.24 16.26 -28.73
N GLU A 324 -21.43 16.65 -29.16
CA GLU A 324 -22.02 16.28 -30.45
C GLU A 324 -22.05 17.50 -31.38
N VAL A 325 -22.02 17.25 -32.70
CA VAL A 325 -22.19 18.31 -33.69
C VAL A 325 -23.57 18.95 -33.50
N GLY A 326 -23.61 20.26 -33.32
CA GLY A 326 -24.82 21.04 -33.04
C GLY A 326 -25.00 21.43 -31.57
N ASP A 327 -24.21 20.88 -30.64
CA ASP A 327 -24.27 21.28 -29.22
C ASP A 327 -23.93 22.77 -29.04
N THR A 328 -24.66 23.44 -28.15
CA THR A 328 -24.32 24.79 -27.70
C THR A 328 -23.31 24.70 -26.56
N VAL A 329 -22.20 25.41 -26.69
CA VAL A 329 -21.08 25.35 -25.75
C VAL A 329 -20.59 26.73 -25.38
N LYS A 330 -20.09 26.87 -24.15
CA LYS A 330 -19.47 28.09 -23.63
C LYS A 330 -17.98 27.87 -23.43
N LEU A 331 -17.14 28.76 -23.97
CA LEU A 331 -15.71 28.79 -23.69
C LEU A 331 -15.50 29.13 -22.20
N SER A 332 -14.86 28.22 -21.46
CA SER A 332 -14.76 28.27 -20.00
C SER A 332 -13.33 27.99 -19.54
N LEU A 333 -12.46 28.98 -19.73
CA LEU A 333 -11.08 28.95 -19.27
C LEU A 333 -10.95 29.54 -17.86
N THR A 334 -10.02 29.03 -17.05
CA THR A 334 -9.68 29.65 -15.76
C THR A 334 -9.00 30.99 -16.02
N GLU A 335 -9.25 31.98 -15.18
CA GLU A 335 -8.68 33.32 -15.31
C GLU A 335 -7.15 33.28 -15.46
N GLY A 336 -6.61 33.96 -16.48
CA GLY A 336 -5.19 33.95 -16.82
C GLY A 336 -4.73 32.79 -17.73
N GLN A 337 -5.58 31.79 -18.01
CA GLN A 337 -5.26 30.76 -18.99
C GLN A 337 -5.52 31.24 -20.42
N ARG A 338 -4.71 30.75 -21.36
CA ARG A 338 -4.91 30.95 -22.80
C ARG A 338 -5.27 29.63 -23.46
N PRO A 339 -6.22 29.62 -24.41
CA PRO A 339 -6.52 28.43 -25.18
C PRO A 339 -5.31 28.05 -26.04
N LYS A 340 -5.15 26.74 -26.28
CA LYS A 340 -3.94 26.20 -26.93
C LYS A 340 -3.65 26.83 -28.30
N HIS A 341 -4.69 27.18 -29.05
CA HIS A 341 -4.57 27.77 -30.39
C HIS A 341 -4.67 29.30 -30.41
N GLY A 342 -4.60 29.93 -29.24
CA GLY A 342 -4.84 31.36 -29.09
C GLY A 342 -6.31 31.72 -29.19
N PHE A 343 -6.65 32.91 -28.74
CA PHE A 343 -8.04 33.38 -28.71
C PHE A 343 -8.57 33.71 -30.12
N GLY A 344 -7.72 34.25 -31.00
CA GLY A 344 -8.23 34.84 -32.24
C GLY A 344 -9.13 36.03 -31.91
N GLU A 345 -10.35 36.03 -32.47
CA GLU A 345 -11.41 37.02 -32.21
C GLU A 345 -12.42 36.54 -31.14
N VAL A 346 -12.16 35.40 -30.50
CA VAL A 346 -13.02 34.83 -29.44
C VAL A 346 -12.56 35.29 -28.06
N GLU A 347 -13.47 35.50 -27.13
CA GLU A 347 -13.18 35.84 -25.73
C GLU A 347 -13.65 34.76 -24.75
N ASN A 348 -13.02 34.70 -23.56
CA ASN A 348 -13.44 33.74 -22.53
C ASN A 348 -14.89 34.03 -22.10
N GLY A 349 -15.74 33.01 -22.12
CA GLY A 349 -17.17 33.16 -21.87
C GLY A 349 -18.03 33.26 -23.13
N ASP A 350 -17.44 33.35 -24.32
CA ASP A 350 -18.18 33.30 -25.58
C ASP A 350 -18.94 31.99 -25.74
N ILE A 351 -20.07 32.07 -26.44
CA ILE A 351 -20.97 30.96 -26.71
C ILE A 351 -20.93 30.66 -28.19
N GLY A 352 -20.76 29.39 -28.52
CA GLY A 352 -20.70 28.92 -29.91
C GLY A 352 -21.42 27.59 -30.08
N LYS A 353 -21.48 27.14 -31.32
CA LYS A 353 -22.03 25.84 -31.69
C LYS A 353 -20.96 24.89 -32.15
N VAL A 354 -21.02 23.64 -31.71
CA VAL A 354 -20.07 22.61 -32.14
C VAL A 354 -20.29 22.29 -33.62
N ALA A 355 -19.28 22.57 -34.44
CA ALA A 355 -19.28 22.35 -35.88
C ALA A 355 -18.70 20.99 -36.27
N SER A 356 -17.69 20.50 -35.55
CA SER A 356 -17.10 19.18 -35.76
C SER A 356 -16.48 18.62 -34.49
N VAL A 357 -16.45 17.29 -34.35
CA VAL A 357 -15.88 16.59 -33.19
C VAL A 357 -14.88 15.56 -33.70
N SER A 358 -13.67 15.60 -33.15
CA SER A 358 -12.62 14.61 -33.39
C SER A 358 -12.10 14.06 -32.06
N ASN A 359 -11.25 13.03 -32.10
CA ASN A 359 -10.72 12.38 -30.89
C ASN A 359 -9.90 13.30 -29.98
N SER A 360 -9.41 14.43 -30.47
CA SER A 360 -8.49 15.31 -29.71
C SER A 360 -8.86 16.80 -29.73
N LEU A 361 -9.71 17.23 -30.66
CA LEU A 361 -10.12 18.61 -30.84
C LEU A 361 -11.60 18.69 -31.24
N ILE A 362 -12.23 19.79 -30.83
CA ILE A 362 -13.60 20.15 -31.20
C ILE A 362 -13.52 21.45 -31.96
N THR A 363 -14.20 21.52 -33.09
CA THR A 363 -14.38 22.77 -33.82
C THR A 363 -15.69 23.41 -33.38
N VAL A 364 -15.62 24.68 -32.99
CA VAL A 364 -16.77 25.47 -32.55
C VAL A 364 -16.89 26.71 -33.42
N ASP A 365 -18.10 27.00 -33.86
CA ASP A 365 -18.47 28.24 -34.53
C ASP A 365 -19.00 29.23 -33.50
N PHE A 366 -18.19 30.25 -33.20
CA PHE A 366 -18.60 31.41 -32.41
C PHE A 366 -19.12 32.53 -33.35
N PRO A 367 -19.98 33.43 -32.85
CA PRO A 367 -20.47 34.57 -33.63
C PRO A 367 -19.37 35.47 -34.18
N SER A 368 -18.28 35.66 -33.44
CA SER A 368 -17.10 36.45 -33.84
C SER A 368 -16.11 35.67 -34.71
N GLN A 369 -16.13 34.33 -34.65
CA GLN A 369 -15.19 33.49 -35.38
C GLN A 369 -15.72 32.06 -35.60
N SER A 370 -15.78 31.64 -36.86
CA SER A 370 -16.09 30.25 -37.24
C SER A 370 -14.83 29.37 -37.27
N GLY A 371 -15.00 28.07 -37.07
CA GLY A 371 -13.92 27.09 -37.22
C GLY A 371 -12.91 27.09 -36.05
N TRP A 372 -13.29 27.62 -34.89
CA TRP A 372 -12.39 27.75 -33.74
C TRP A 372 -12.08 26.39 -33.12
N SER A 373 -10.81 26.11 -32.81
CA SER A 373 -10.38 24.79 -32.34
C SER A 373 -10.17 24.76 -30.83
N ALA A 374 -11.00 23.97 -30.15
CA ALA A 374 -11.03 23.80 -28.70
C ALA A 374 -10.54 22.41 -28.29
N LYS A 375 -9.97 22.30 -27.08
CA LYS A 375 -9.96 21.01 -26.38
C LYS A 375 -11.29 20.78 -25.65
N PRO A 376 -11.75 19.53 -25.47
CA PRO A 376 -12.97 19.22 -24.74
C PRO A 376 -13.07 19.86 -23.35
N ASN A 377 -11.95 19.97 -22.64
CA ASN A 377 -11.90 20.55 -21.30
C ASN A 377 -11.93 22.08 -21.25
N GLU A 378 -11.85 22.77 -22.39
CA GLU A 378 -11.96 24.24 -22.49
C GLU A 378 -13.43 24.69 -22.65
N LEU A 379 -14.35 23.74 -22.83
CA LEU A 379 -15.75 24.00 -23.15
C LEU A 379 -16.68 23.47 -22.06
N THR A 380 -17.76 24.20 -21.80
CA THR A 380 -18.89 23.75 -20.99
C THR A 380 -20.11 23.60 -21.89
N LYS A 381 -20.71 22.41 -21.96
CA LYS A 381 -21.98 22.21 -22.67
C LYS A 381 -23.10 22.95 -21.94
N LEU A 382 -23.87 23.74 -22.68
CA LEU A 382 -25.04 24.44 -22.17
C LEU A 382 -26.30 23.69 -22.56
N THR A 383 -27.29 23.71 -21.68
CA THR A 383 -28.66 23.32 -22.04
C THR A 383 -29.29 24.36 -22.97
N ALA A 384 -30.35 23.95 -23.68
CA ALA A 384 -31.10 24.87 -24.54
C ALA A 384 -31.65 26.05 -23.72
N GLU A 385 -32.13 25.79 -22.51
CA GLU A 385 -32.65 26.77 -21.57
C GLU A 385 -31.57 27.77 -21.13
N GLU A 386 -30.41 27.30 -20.66
CA GLU A 386 -29.31 28.16 -20.21
C GLU A 386 -28.78 29.04 -21.35
N SER A 387 -28.65 28.49 -22.55
CA SER A 387 -28.21 29.26 -23.71
C SER A 387 -29.23 30.34 -24.11
N ALA A 388 -30.52 30.03 -24.05
CA ALA A 388 -31.59 30.98 -24.35
C ALA A 388 -31.68 32.11 -23.32
N GLU A 389 -31.43 31.82 -22.04
CA GLU A 389 -31.40 32.82 -20.98
C GLU A 389 -30.19 33.77 -21.12
N ILE A 390 -29.00 33.24 -21.44
CA ILE A 390 -27.82 34.08 -21.67
C ILE A 390 -28.02 35.00 -22.88
N GLU A 391 -28.54 34.48 -23.99
CA GLU A 391 -28.82 35.29 -25.18
C GLU A 391 -29.89 36.35 -24.91
N ARG A 392 -30.94 36.03 -24.13
CA ARG A 392 -31.95 37.01 -23.71
C ARG A 392 -31.33 38.13 -22.88
N ASN A 393 -30.48 37.80 -21.90
CA ASN A 393 -29.83 38.78 -21.04
C ASN A 393 -28.88 39.68 -21.85
N LYS A 394 -28.09 39.11 -22.78
CA LYS A 394 -27.26 39.88 -23.71
C LYS A 394 -28.07 40.82 -24.59
N ALA A 395 -29.19 40.34 -25.14
CA ALA A 395 -30.07 41.16 -25.97
C ALA A 395 -30.70 42.32 -25.18
N GLU A 396 -31.09 42.08 -23.93
CA GLU A 396 -31.62 43.12 -23.05
C GLU A 396 -30.56 44.17 -22.68
N GLU A 397 -29.34 43.76 -22.39
CA GLU A 397 -28.22 44.66 -22.11
C GLU A 397 -27.84 45.51 -23.33
N ALA A 398 -27.71 44.88 -24.50
CA ALA A 398 -27.45 45.56 -25.77
C ALA A 398 -28.56 46.58 -26.11
N ALA A 399 -29.84 46.25 -25.81
CA ALA A 399 -30.93 47.20 -25.98
C ALA A 399 -30.81 48.41 -25.04
N ARG A 400 -30.44 48.20 -23.78
CA ARG A 400 -30.19 49.28 -22.80
C ARG A 400 -29.02 50.17 -23.24
N GLU A 401 -27.94 49.59 -23.75
CA GLU A 401 -26.80 50.35 -24.28
C GLU A 401 -27.15 51.14 -25.55
N ALA A 402 -27.89 50.52 -26.48
CA ALA A 402 -28.36 51.20 -27.69
C ALA A 402 -29.28 52.38 -27.35
N GLU A 403 -30.11 52.25 -26.31
CA GLU A 403 -30.91 53.37 -25.80
C GLU A 403 -30.02 54.46 -25.18
N ARG A 404 -29.08 54.11 -24.30
CA ARG A 404 -28.08 55.05 -23.76
C ARG A 404 -27.34 55.80 -24.87
N ALA A 405 -26.95 55.10 -25.94
CA ALA A 405 -26.27 55.71 -27.07
C ALA A 405 -27.16 56.71 -27.85
N LYS A 406 -28.47 56.45 -27.98
CA LYS A 406 -29.41 57.41 -28.60
C LYS A 406 -29.52 58.70 -27.79
N TRP A 407 -29.65 58.59 -26.47
CA TRP A 407 -29.71 59.73 -25.55
C TRP A 407 -28.38 60.50 -25.50
N ALA A 408 -27.24 59.78 -25.45
CA ALA A 408 -25.92 60.40 -25.48
C ALA A 408 -25.67 61.24 -26.75
N LYS A 409 -26.20 60.83 -27.91
CA LYS A 409 -26.08 61.60 -29.17
C LYS A 409 -26.75 62.97 -29.14
N ILE A 410 -27.77 63.15 -28.30
CA ILE A 410 -28.40 64.46 -28.08
C ILE A 410 -27.82 65.18 -26.85
N GLY A 411 -26.76 64.63 -26.26
CA GLY A 411 -26.05 65.21 -25.11
C GLY A 411 -26.83 65.11 -23.80
N ARG A 412 -27.60 64.02 -23.60
CA ARG A 412 -28.47 63.83 -22.44
C ARG A 412 -28.38 62.41 -21.86
N GLU A 413 -28.78 62.24 -20.60
CA GLU A 413 -28.94 60.92 -19.97
C GLU A 413 -30.26 60.24 -20.38
N VAL A 414 -30.34 58.92 -20.19
CA VAL A 414 -31.57 58.17 -20.51
C VAL A 414 -32.70 58.62 -19.62
N ASN A 415 -33.82 59.00 -20.23
CA ASN A 415 -34.99 59.61 -19.58
C ASN A 415 -34.77 61.04 -19.07
N GLU A 416 -33.74 61.76 -19.53
CA GLU A 416 -33.58 63.18 -19.23
C GLU A 416 -34.41 64.06 -20.19
N PHE A 417 -35.63 64.37 -19.77
CA PHE A 417 -36.54 65.22 -20.53
C PHE A 417 -36.44 66.69 -20.11
N LYS A 418 -36.51 67.59 -21.07
CA LYS A 418 -36.53 69.04 -20.85
C LYS A 418 -37.87 69.62 -21.26
N ARG A 419 -38.20 70.76 -20.66
CA ARG A 419 -39.35 71.57 -21.09
C ARG A 419 -39.20 71.92 -22.57
N GLY A 420 -40.24 71.63 -23.34
CA GLY A 420 -40.28 71.81 -24.79
C GLY A 420 -39.96 70.54 -25.59
N ASP A 421 -39.62 69.41 -24.97
CA ASP A 421 -39.49 68.15 -25.71
C ASP A 421 -40.85 67.67 -26.23
N ILE A 422 -40.86 67.04 -27.41
CA ILE A 422 -42.04 66.33 -27.93
C ILE A 422 -41.89 64.85 -27.58
N VAL A 423 -42.85 64.31 -26.84
CA VAL A 423 -42.83 62.92 -26.37
C VAL A 423 -44.09 62.17 -26.80
N GLU A 424 -43.98 60.87 -26.98
CA GLU A 424 -45.11 59.98 -27.25
C GLU A 424 -45.34 59.06 -26.04
N VAL A 425 -46.59 58.95 -25.60
CA VAL A 425 -46.98 58.09 -24.49
C VAL A 425 -46.97 56.63 -24.93
N MET A 426 -46.11 55.83 -24.32
CA MET A 426 -45.98 54.40 -24.60
C MET A 426 -46.87 53.54 -23.70
N GLU A 427 -47.08 53.98 -22.46
CA GLU A 427 -47.88 53.26 -21.48
C GLU A 427 -48.83 54.21 -20.73
N SER A 428 -50.08 53.78 -20.58
CA SER A 428 -51.05 54.52 -19.77
C SER A 428 -50.75 54.36 -18.28
N GLY A 429 -50.64 55.49 -17.57
CA GLY A 429 -50.57 55.53 -16.11
C GLY A 429 -51.81 56.12 -15.47
N SER A 430 -51.71 56.42 -14.17
CA SER A 430 -52.79 57.02 -13.37
C SER A 430 -53.21 58.43 -13.82
N SER A 431 -52.47 59.05 -14.73
CA SER A 431 -52.76 60.37 -15.31
C SER A 431 -53.77 60.38 -16.46
N GLY A 432 -54.18 59.19 -16.93
CA GLY A 432 -55.19 59.06 -17.98
C GLY A 432 -54.75 59.58 -19.35
N TYR A 433 -53.44 59.72 -19.60
CA TYR A 433 -52.94 59.91 -20.96
C TYR A 433 -53.14 58.63 -21.77
N ARG A 434 -53.53 58.78 -23.03
CA ARG A 434 -53.74 57.65 -23.93
C ARG A 434 -52.40 57.22 -24.53
N VAL A 435 -52.19 55.92 -24.64
CA VAL A 435 -51.07 55.35 -25.40
C VAL A 435 -51.14 55.88 -26.84
N GLY A 436 -50.00 56.29 -27.39
CA GLY A 436 -49.87 56.94 -28.71
C GLY A 436 -50.10 58.45 -28.71
N LEU A 437 -50.44 59.08 -27.57
CA LEU A 437 -50.51 60.54 -27.49
C LEU A 437 -49.12 61.16 -27.69
N VAL A 438 -48.96 61.98 -28.72
CA VAL A 438 -47.78 62.81 -28.95
C VAL A 438 -48.07 64.22 -28.44
N ASP A 439 -47.27 64.72 -27.49
CA ASP A 439 -47.51 66.02 -26.84
C ASP A 439 -46.19 66.65 -26.36
N VAL A 440 -46.25 67.94 -26.00
CA VAL A 440 -45.10 68.74 -25.55
C VAL A 440 -44.95 68.67 -24.03
N VAL A 441 -43.73 68.44 -23.55
CA VAL A 441 -43.35 68.53 -22.14
C VAL A 441 -43.40 69.99 -21.69
N THR A 442 -44.23 70.30 -20.70
CA THR A 442 -44.38 71.64 -20.10
C THR A 442 -43.63 71.80 -18.79
N HIS A 443 -43.44 70.68 -18.07
CA HIS A 443 -42.62 70.57 -16.87
C HIS A 443 -42.03 69.17 -16.83
N GLY A 444 -40.77 69.06 -16.43
CA GLY A 444 -40.10 67.77 -16.26
C GLY A 444 -39.20 67.84 -15.04
N ASP A 445 -39.40 66.87 -14.14
CA ASP A 445 -38.43 66.44 -13.14
C ASP A 445 -37.95 65.03 -13.54
N ASP A 446 -36.84 64.55 -12.98
CA ASP A 446 -36.16 63.31 -13.40
C ASP A 446 -37.09 62.08 -13.55
N ASP A 447 -38.10 61.95 -12.67
CA ASP A 447 -39.00 60.80 -12.65
C ASP A 447 -40.40 61.06 -13.23
N VAL A 448 -40.82 62.33 -13.40
CA VAL A 448 -42.19 62.68 -13.81
C VAL A 448 -42.25 63.89 -14.72
N LEU A 449 -43.13 63.80 -15.71
CA LEU A 449 -43.35 64.82 -16.72
C LEU A 449 -44.79 65.30 -16.69
N ARG A 450 -44.99 66.56 -17.07
CA ARG A 450 -46.31 67.13 -17.34
C ARG A 450 -46.40 67.51 -18.80
N LEU A 451 -47.40 66.97 -19.50
CA LEU A 451 -47.65 67.26 -20.91
C LEU A 451 -48.64 68.43 -21.06
N SER A 452 -48.64 69.09 -22.21
CA SER A 452 -49.44 70.30 -22.44
C SER A 452 -50.95 70.05 -22.33
N THR A 453 -51.43 68.90 -22.79
CA THR A 453 -52.83 68.46 -22.68
C THR A 453 -53.25 68.05 -21.26
N GLY A 454 -52.30 68.05 -20.32
CA GLY A 454 -52.51 67.70 -18.92
C GLY A 454 -52.75 68.88 -18.00
N THR A 455 -52.72 70.13 -18.46
CA THR A 455 -52.70 71.30 -17.56
C THR A 455 -53.91 71.37 -16.62
N ASP A 456 -55.08 70.91 -17.05
CA ASP A 456 -56.33 71.05 -16.28
C ASP A 456 -56.80 69.72 -15.64
N ARG A 457 -55.90 68.73 -15.54
CA ARG A 457 -56.22 67.40 -14.99
C ARG A 457 -55.93 67.30 -13.50
N THR A 458 -56.71 66.47 -12.82
CA THR A 458 -56.53 66.12 -11.39
C THR A 458 -55.22 65.39 -11.11
N CYS A 459 -54.65 64.68 -12.08
CA CYS A 459 -53.33 64.04 -12.01
C CYS A 459 -52.58 64.27 -13.33
N PRO A 460 -51.86 65.39 -13.49
CA PRO A 460 -51.29 65.80 -14.78
C PRO A 460 -49.92 65.16 -15.07
N TRP A 461 -49.40 64.35 -14.14
CA TRP A 461 -48.04 63.82 -14.16
C TRP A 461 -47.98 62.41 -14.75
N ILE A 462 -47.06 62.17 -15.67
CA ILE A 462 -46.73 60.84 -16.21
C ILE A 462 -45.29 60.49 -15.83
N VAL A 463 -45.05 59.23 -15.45
CA VAL A 463 -43.70 58.74 -15.16
C VAL A 463 -42.85 58.80 -16.43
N SER A 464 -41.64 59.33 -16.34
CA SER A 464 -40.73 59.55 -17.48
C SER A 464 -40.49 58.27 -18.29
N ARG A 465 -40.34 57.11 -17.63
CA ARG A 465 -40.18 55.78 -18.26
C ARG A 465 -41.37 55.31 -19.12
N ARG A 466 -42.53 55.98 -19.04
CA ARG A 466 -43.75 55.62 -19.80
C ARG A 466 -43.94 56.44 -21.06
N VAL A 467 -43.00 57.34 -21.37
CA VAL A 467 -42.98 58.10 -22.61
C VAL A 467 -41.69 57.83 -23.36
N LYS A 468 -41.71 57.96 -24.68
CA LYS A 468 -40.50 58.00 -25.50
C LYS A 468 -40.30 59.42 -26.05
N LEU A 469 -39.05 59.87 -26.11
CA LEU A 469 -38.70 61.11 -26.76
C LEU A 469 -38.87 60.97 -28.29
N VAL A 470 -39.63 61.88 -28.90
CA VAL A 470 -39.83 61.94 -30.36
C VAL A 470 -38.93 63.01 -30.96
N VAL A 471 -38.95 64.22 -30.39
CA VAL A 471 -38.11 65.33 -30.85
C VAL A 471 -37.58 66.09 -29.62
N PRO A 472 -36.25 66.17 -29.43
CA PRO A 472 -35.67 67.01 -28.40
C PRO A 472 -35.91 68.49 -28.71
N VAL A 473 -36.13 69.31 -27.68
CA VAL A 473 -36.41 70.75 -27.83
C VAL A 473 -35.34 71.47 -28.64
N GLU A 474 -34.08 71.05 -28.54
CA GLU A 474 -32.95 71.64 -29.27
C GLU A 474 -32.98 71.39 -30.79
N GLN A 475 -33.83 70.47 -31.28
CA GLN A 475 -33.98 70.13 -32.71
C GLN A 475 -35.34 70.54 -33.28
N ARG A 476 -36.14 71.29 -32.51
CA ARG A 476 -37.46 71.75 -32.94
C ARG A 476 -37.36 72.95 -33.88
N PHE A 477 -37.90 72.80 -35.08
CA PHE A 477 -37.94 73.88 -36.08
C PHE A 477 -38.77 75.09 -35.62
N ASP A 478 -39.78 74.87 -34.77
CA ASP A 478 -40.68 75.92 -34.27
C ASP A 478 -40.09 76.72 -33.09
N GLN A 479 -38.91 76.32 -32.61
CA GLN A 479 -38.17 76.97 -31.53
C GLN A 479 -36.94 77.74 -32.04
N SER A 480 -36.53 77.56 -33.30
CA SER A 480 -35.42 78.31 -33.91
C SER A 480 -35.82 79.77 -34.16
N ALA A 481 -35.22 80.68 -33.38
CA ALA A 481 -35.15 82.12 -33.64
C ALA A 481 -33.80 82.48 -34.26
#